data_AF-A0A932C1A0-F1
#
_entry.id   AF-A0A932C1A0-F1
#
_cell.length_a   1.000
_cell.length_b   1.000
_cell.length_c   1.000
_cell.angle_alpha   90.00
_cell.angle_beta   90.00
_cell.angle_gamma   90.00
#
_symmetry.space_group_name_H-M   'P 1'
#
loop_
_entity.id
_entity.type
_entity.pdbx_description
1 polymer ?
#
loop_
_entity_poly.entity_id
_entity_poly.type
_entity_poly.pdbx_seq_one_letter_code
_entity_poly.pdbx_strand_id
1 'polypeptide(L)'
;MLAACSDSLAVHADPSRARLAESVSGAAAAALQVDGTFRRDNPQFFGAAALIDARRATDLATAFITWYGRFFEPAWREQRGTAIDARSLVACGTAQFVDSPYEPIVTEAGWAVRKAFGPRFRVSMCAGGVRQVVVSVSALATDVSLNRDGLEPAEDLLVTFAAAALPPDWEVPIDAEEAAQQLATVLGVRISTVPRVTATPSGMQFIGQWDARLERSVLVRDRAGSREQRQDRIVLADDGHRRAVLYRLDSTSMLPPVSTIAAPSAQIKRGWPATVRLH
;
A
#
# COMPACT_ATOMS: atom_id res chain seq x y z
N MET A 1 -27.58 37.21 13.17
CA MET A 1 -26.54 36.58 14.00
C MET A 1 -25.51 35.97 13.07
N LEU A 2 -24.25 36.20 13.38
CA LEU A 2 -23.10 36.21 12.48
C LEU A 2 -22.57 34.81 12.15
N ALA A 3 -21.93 34.75 10.99
CA ALA A 3 -21.28 33.60 10.37
C ALA A 3 -20.32 32.86 11.31
N ALA A 4 -20.42 31.54 11.34
CA ALA A 4 -19.41 30.67 11.93
C ALA A 4 -18.22 30.60 10.97
N CYS A 5 -17.11 31.22 11.36
CA CYS A 5 -15.82 31.00 10.73
C CYS A 5 -15.46 29.53 10.86
N SER A 6 -15.42 28.82 9.73
CA SER A 6 -14.73 27.54 9.64
C SER A 6 -13.24 27.81 9.82
N ASP A 7 -12.75 27.62 11.05
CA ASP A 7 -11.33 27.48 11.33
C ASP A 7 -10.82 26.32 10.47
N SER A 8 -10.22 26.68 9.34
CA SER A 8 -9.48 25.77 8.50
C SER A 8 -8.33 25.25 9.35
N LEU A 9 -8.51 24.07 9.94
CA LEU A 9 -7.45 23.33 10.61
C LEU A 9 -6.25 23.32 9.67
N ALA A 10 -5.22 24.10 10.02
CA ALA A 10 -3.97 24.09 9.29
C ALA A 10 -3.47 22.65 9.36
N VAL A 11 -3.54 21.95 8.23
CA VAL A 11 -2.99 20.61 8.09
C VAL A 11 -1.49 20.78 8.33
N HIS A 12 -1.04 20.48 9.55
CA HIS A 12 0.38 20.47 9.85
C HIS A 12 1.01 19.46 8.91
N ALA A 13 1.76 19.96 7.92
CA ALA A 13 2.49 19.13 6.99
C ALA A 13 3.41 18.23 7.80
N ASP A 14 3.21 16.91 7.69
CA ASP A 14 4.07 15.93 8.33
C ASP A 14 5.51 16.19 7.83
N PRO A 15 6.49 16.44 8.72
CA PRO A 15 7.86 16.71 8.32
C PRO A 15 8.49 15.57 7.51
N SER A 16 7.94 14.36 7.59
CA SER A 16 8.30 13.27 6.68
C SER A 16 8.00 13.64 5.22
N ARG A 17 6.89 14.30 4.93
CA ARG A 17 6.44 14.64 3.56
C ARG A 17 7.27 15.74 2.91
N ALA A 18 7.81 16.68 3.68
CA ALA A 18 8.73 17.70 3.16
C ALA A 18 9.98 17.06 2.50
N ARG A 19 10.39 15.88 2.96
CA ARG A 19 11.52 15.11 2.39
C ARG A 19 11.16 14.32 1.14
N LEU A 20 9.86 14.19 0.81
CA LEU A 20 9.45 13.45 -0.39
C LEU A 20 9.96 14.13 -1.65
N ALA A 21 9.92 15.47 -1.72
CA ALA A 21 10.38 16.23 -2.88
C ALA A 21 11.87 15.97 -3.20
N GLU A 22 12.70 15.74 -2.17
CA GLU A 22 14.12 15.38 -2.32
C GLU A 22 14.31 13.93 -2.80
N SER A 23 13.33 13.07 -2.55
CA SER A 23 13.36 11.63 -2.85
C SER A 23 12.88 11.30 -4.26
N VAL A 24 12.34 12.28 -5.01
CA VAL A 24 11.68 12.05 -6.30
C VAL A 24 12.26 12.91 -7.42
N SER A 25 12.10 12.45 -8.66
CA SER A 25 12.51 13.14 -9.88
C SER A 25 11.52 12.83 -11.01
N GLY A 26 11.72 13.45 -12.19
CA GLY A 26 10.98 13.10 -13.40
C GLY A 26 9.44 13.16 -13.23
N ALA A 27 8.77 12.07 -13.65
CA ALA A 27 7.32 11.97 -13.58
C ALA A 27 6.79 11.91 -12.14
N ALA A 28 7.53 11.30 -11.21
CA ALA A 28 7.17 11.30 -9.80
C ALA A 28 7.16 12.72 -9.21
N ALA A 29 8.20 13.52 -9.50
CA ALA A 29 8.27 14.91 -9.07
C ALA A 29 7.14 15.76 -9.68
N ALA A 30 6.82 15.57 -10.96
CA ALA A 30 5.73 16.26 -11.63
C ALA A 30 4.32 15.87 -11.10
N ALA A 31 4.19 14.69 -10.50
CA ALA A 31 2.95 14.24 -9.87
C ALA A 31 2.80 14.71 -8.41
N LEU A 32 3.85 15.27 -7.80
CA LEU A 32 3.81 15.71 -6.41
C LEU A 32 2.95 16.98 -6.26
N GLN A 33 1.97 16.92 -5.37
CA GLN A 33 1.07 18.02 -5.03
C GLN A 33 1.67 18.92 -3.94
N VAL A 34 1.08 20.10 -3.76
CA VAL A 34 1.54 21.11 -2.78
C VAL A 34 1.47 20.57 -1.33
N ASP A 35 0.55 19.65 -1.05
CA ASP A 35 0.40 19.00 0.26
C ASP A 35 1.38 17.84 0.51
N GLY A 36 2.30 17.61 -0.43
CA GLY A 36 3.30 16.55 -0.36
C GLY A 36 2.76 15.15 -0.66
N THR A 37 1.60 15.01 -1.30
CA THR A 37 1.07 13.73 -1.77
C THR A 37 1.21 13.57 -3.29
N PHE A 38 1.21 12.35 -3.79
CA PHE A 38 1.17 12.14 -5.23
C PHE A 38 -0.25 12.29 -5.76
N ARG A 39 -0.41 12.99 -6.90
CA ARG A 39 -1.62 12.89 -7.71
C ARG A 39 -1.77 11.45 -8.19
N ARG A 40 -2.93 10.86 -7.93
CA ARG A 40 -3.24 9.46 -8.30
C ARG A 40 -4.25 9.44 -9.43
N ASP A 41 -3.84 8.88 -10.55
CA ASP A 41 -4.75 8.55 -11.64
C ASP A 41 -5.28 7.13 -11.36
N ASN A 42 -6.41 7.05 -10.66
CA ASN A 42 -7.04 5.76 -10.43
C ASN A 42 -7.73 5.29 -11.71
N PRO A 43 -7.54 4.03 -12.13
CA PRO A 43 -8.28 3.51 -13.26
C PRO A 43 -9.78 3.53 -12.94
N GLN A 44 -10.57 3.88 -13.94
CA GLN A 44 -12.04 3.91 -13.83
C GLN A 44 -12.66 2.54 -14.15
N PHE A 45 -11.89 1.66 -14.81
CA PHE A 45 -12.37 0.39 -15.33
C PHE A 45 -11.33 -0.72 -15.12
N PHE A 46 -11.82 -1.95 -14.96
CA PHE A 46 -11.04 -3.19 -15.02
C PHE A 46 -11.68 -4.15 -16.01
N GLY A 47 -11.06 -4.29 -17.19
CA GLY A 47 -11.74 -4.85 -18.35
C GLY A 47 -12.96 -4.01 -18.71
N ALA A 48 -14.14 -4.63 -18.77
CA ALA A 48 -15.40 -3.95 -19.04
C ALA A 48 -16.16 -3.47 -17.77
N ALA A 49 -15.67 -3.77 -16.56
CA ALA A 49 -16.38 -3.42 -15.33
C ALA A 49 -15.95 -2.05 -14.79
N ALA A 50 -16.93 -1.26 -14.34
CA ALA A 50 -16.70 -0.03 -13.60
C ALA A 50 -16.08 -0.34 -12.23
N LEU A 51 -15.23 0.57 -11.76
CA LEU A 51 -14.61 0.51 -10.45
C LEU A 51 -15.23 1.57 -9.53
N ILE A 52 -15.29 1.28 -8.23
CA ILE A 52 -15.52 2.33 -7.23
C ILE A 52 -14.32 3.27 -7.19
N ASP A 53 -14.52 4.52 -6.75
CA ASP A 53 -13.42 5.44 -6.53
C ASP A 53 -12.82 5.31 -5.11
N ALA A 54 -11.72 6.03 -4.88
CA ALA A 54 -11.03 6.05 -3.60
C ALA A 54 -11.91 6.57 -2.44
N ARG A 55 -12.82 7.52 -2.70
CA ARG A 55 -13.71 8.07 -1.68
C ARG A 55 -14.73 7.01 -1.26
N ARG A 56 -15.38 6.36 -2.22
CA ARG A 56 -16.32 5.27 -1.98
C ARG A 56 -15.65 4.10 -1.25
N ALA A 57 -14.41 3.76 -1.60
CA ALA A 57 -13.65 2.75 -0.88
C ALA A 57 -13.42 3.12 0.59
N THR A 58 -13.08 4.38 0.89
CA THR A 58 -12.94 4.90 2.26
C THR A 58 -14.25 4.82 3.04
N ASP A 59 -15.37 5.21 2.43
CA ASP A 59 -16.69 5.14 3.05
C ASP A 59 -17.05 3.68 3.39
N LEU A 60 -16.83 2.76 2.45
CA LEU A 60 -17.07 1.32 2.64
C LEU A 60 -16.14 0.70 3.70
N ALA A 61 -14.87 1.09 3.74
CA ALA A 61 -13.92 0.60 4.76
C ALA A 61 -14.30 1.09 6.15
N THR A 62 -14.69 2.36 6.28
CA THR A 62 -15.13 2.95 7.55
C THR A 62 -16.37 2.25 8.06
N ALA A 63 -17.35 2.05 7.17
CA ALA A 63 -18.53 1.25 7.45
C ALA A 63 -18.15 -0.17 7.94
N PHE A 64 -17.31 -0.87 7.19
CA PHE A 64 -16.87 -2.22 7.55
C PHE A 64 -16.30 -2.28 8.98
N ILE A 65 -15.46 -1.32 9.36
CA ILE A 65 -14.91 -1.22 10.72
C ILE A 65 -16.00 -0.92 11.76
N THR A 66 -16.91 0.03 11.49
CA THR A 66 -17.99 0.39 12.41
C THR A 66 -18.90 -0.80 12.72
N TRP A 67 -19.32 -1.56 11.71
CA TRP A 67 -20.27 -2.66 11.88
C TRP A 67 -19.62 -3.98 12.29
N TYR A 68 -18.44 -4.28 11.75
CA TYR A 68 -17.81 -5.60 11.92
C TYR A 68 -16.52 -5.59 12.73
N GLY A 69 -15.87 -4.43 12.94
CA GLY A 69 -14.55 -4.35 13.54
C GLY A 69 -14.43 -5.01 14.91
N ARG A 70 -15.46 -4.92 15.75
CA ARG A 70 -15.49 -5.58 17.08
C ARG A 70 -15.28 -7.09 17.01
N PHE A 71 -15.72 -7.74 15.93
CA PHE A 71 -15.59 -9.18 15.76
C PHE A 71 -14.16 -9.60 15.39
N PHE A 72 -13.40 -8.67 14.80
CA PHE A 72 -12.01 -8.89 14.40
C PHE A 72 -10.99 -8.47 15.48
N GLU A 73 -11.38 -7.73 16.50
CA GLU A 73 -10.49 -7.28 17.58
C GLU A 73 -9.63 -8.39 18.20
N PRO A 74 -10.13 -9.61 18.50
CA PRO A 74 -9.28 -10.68 19.02
C PRO A 74 -8.14 -11.06 18.06
N ALA A 75 -8.46 -11.25 16.77
CA ALA A 75 -7.48 -11.60 15.74
C ALA A 75 -6.50 -10.46 15.47
N TRP A 76 -6.98 -9.21 15.44
CA TRP A 76 -6.15 -8.04 15.28
C TRP A 76 -5.19 -7.82 16.46
N ARG A 77 -5.64 -8.10 17.68
CA ARG A 77 -4.80 -8.08 18.88
C ARG A 77 -3.68 -9.11 18.79
N GLU A 78 -3.99 -10.32 18.34
CA GLU A 78 -3.00 -11.37 18.11
C GLU A 78 -1.96 -10.95 17.04
N GLN A 79 -2.42 -10.41 15.91
CA GLN A 79 -1.54 -9.96 14.82
C GLN A 79 -0.61 -8.81 15.23
N ARG A 80 -1.14 -7.80 15.95
CA ARG A 80 -0.42 -6.58 16.35
C ARG A 80 0.38 -6.74 17.65
N GLY A 81 -0.01 -7.66 18.52
CA GLY A 81 0.57 -7.83 19.87
C GLY A 81 0.13 -6.78 20.90
N THR A 82 -0.79 -5.87 20.53
CA THR A 82 -1.37 -4.87 21.44
C THR A 82 -2.88 -4.77 21.20
N ALA A 83 -3.62 -4.26 22.19
CA ALA A 83 -5.06 -4.10 22.06
C ALA A 83 -5.39 -3.04 20.99
N ILE A 84 -6.43 -3.32 20.20
CA ILE A 84 -7.06 -2.40 19.24
C ILE A 84 -8.49 -2.21 19.71
N ASP A 85 -8.92 -0.95 19.82
CA ASP A 85 -10.32 -0.57 20.00
C ASP A 85 -10.89 -0.19 18.63
N ALA A 86 -11.70 -1.06 18.05
CA ALA A 86 -12.27 -0.87 16.71
C ALA A 86 -13.15 0.38 16.63
N ARG A 87 -13.75 0.83 17.74
CA ARG A 87 -14.60 2.05 17.76
C ARG A 87 -13.80 3.33 17.66
N SER A 88 -12.52 3.29 18.05
CA SER A 88 -11.60 4.42 17.96
C SER A 88 -10.95 4.58 16.59
N LEU A 89 -11.09 3.56 15.73
CA LEU A 89 -10.48 3.55 14.40
C LEU A 89 -11.22 4.49 13.45
N VAL A 90 -10.49 5.41 12.86
CA VAL A 90 -10.95 6.30 11.79
C VAL A 90 -10.08 6.12 10.56
N ALA A 91 -10.66 6.27 9.36
CA ALA A 91 -9.86 6.25 8.14
C ALA A 91 -8.82 7.38 8.16
N CYS A 92 -7.60 7.08 7.73
CA CYS A 92 -6.50 8.03 7.71
C CYS A 92 -5.68 7.90 6.42
N GLY A 93 -5.16 9.04 5.95
CA GLY A 93 -4.51 9.11 4.65
C GLY A 93 -5.49 8.92 3.49
N THR A 94 -4.94 8.61 2.31
CA THR A 94 -5.71 8.44 1.08
C THR A 94 -5.76 6.98 0.69
N ALA A 95 -6.93 6.47 0.33
CA ALA A 95 -7.09 5.11 -0.17
C ALA A 95 -6.16 4.84 -1.36
N GLN A 96 -5.45 3.72 -1.31
CA GLN A 96 -4.46 3.32 -2.30
C GLN A 96 -5.03 2.27 -3.25
N PHE A 97 -5.05 2.56 -4.54
CA PHE A 97 -5.39 1.56 -5.54
C PHE A 97 -4.29 0.50 -5.64
N VAL A 98 -4.69 -0.76 -5.66
CA VAL A 98 -3.84 -1.94 -5.72
C VAL A 98 -4.24 -2.73 -6.95
N ASP A 99 -3.29 -2.86 -7.89
CA ASP A 99 -3.47 -3.66 -9.08
C ASP A 99 -3.63 -5.14 -8.71
N SER A 100 -4.44 -5.87 -9.49
CA SER A 100 -4.51 -7.32 -9.38
C SER A 100 -3.17 -7.94 -9.83
N PRO A 101 -2.67 -9.00 -9.16
CA PRO A 101 -1.51 -9.74 -9.65
C PRO A 101 -1.80 -10.54 -10.92
N TYR A 102 -3.08 -10.73 -11.24
CA TYR A 102 -3.50 -11.49 -12.40
C TYR A 102 -3.72 -10.55 -13.56
N GLU A 103 -3.44 -11.03 -14.77
CA GLU A 103 -3.98 -10.40 -15.97
C GLU A 103 -5.49 -10.22 -15.80
N PRO A 104 -6.11 -9.20 -16.43
CA PRO A 104 -7.53 -8.95 -16.30
C PRO A 104 -8.31 -10.25 -16.41
N ILE A 105 -8.86 -10.68 -15.27
CA ILE A 105 -9.53 -11.98 -15.20
C ILE A 105 -10.59 -11.95 -16.30
N VAL A 106 -10.51 -12.93 -17.20
CA VAL A 106 -11.41 -13.04 -18.35
C VAL A 106 -12.83 -12.73 -17.92
N THR A 107 -13.55 -11.94 -18.72
CA THR A 107 -14.92 -11.50 -18.39
C THR A 107 -15.88 -12.65 -18.11
N GLU A 108 -15.50 -13.85 -18.54
CA GLU A 108 -16.17 -15.14 -18.34
C GLU A 108 -16.10 -15.67 -16.90
N ALA A 109 -15.13 -15.24 -16.09
CA ALA A 109 -15.07 -15.63 -14.69
C ALA A 109 -16.26 -15.04 -13.92
N GLY A 110 -16.83 -15.84 -13.01
CA GLY A 110 -17.95 -15.43 -12.16
C GLY A 110 -17.64 -14.17 -11.34
N TRP A 111 -18.68 -13.37 -11.06
CA TRP A 111 -18.56 -12.10 -10.35
C TRP A 111 -17.77 -12.21 -9.03
N ALA A 112 -18.07 -13.20 -8.20
CA ALA A 112 -17.39 -13.44 -6.93
C ALA A 112 -15.87 -13.66 -7.10
N VAL A 113 -15.45 -14.42 -8.12
CA VAL A 113 -14.03 -14.67 -8.43
C VAL A 113 -13.34 -13.38 -8.85
N ARG A 114 -13.97 -12.61 -9.75
CA ARG A 114 -13.46 -11.32 -10.18
C ARG A 114 -13.32 -10.35 -9.01
N LYS A 115 -14.30 -10.31 -8.11
CA LYS A 115 -14.30 -9.47 -6.91
C LYS A 115 -13.22 -9.88 -5.90
N ALA A 116 -13.00 -11.18 -5.73
CA ALA A 116 -12.00 -11.74 -4.82
C ALA A 116 -10.55 -11.49 -5.28
N PHE A 117 -10.28 -11.65 -6.58
CA PHE A 117 -8.92 -11.63 -7.14
C PHE A 117 -8.62 -10.40 -7.99
N GLY A 118 -9.60 -9.54 -8.23
CA GLY A 118 -9.46 -8.30 -8.97
C GLY A 118 -8.73 -7.20 -8.20
N PRO A 119 -8.67 -5.99 -8.78
CA PRO A 119 -8.04 -4.85 -8.13
C PRO A 119 -8.76 -4.44 -6.85
N ARG A 120 -8.03 -3.78 -5.95
CA ARG A 120 -8.53 -3.41 -4.61
C ARG A 120 -8.10 -2.00 -4.23
N PHE A 121 -8.77 -1.41 -3.25
CA PHE A 121 -8.31 -0.23 -2.54
C PHE A 121 -7.85 -0.62 -1.14
N ARG A 122 -6.68 -0.16 -0.71
CA ARG A 122 -6.21 -0.24 0.67
C ARG A 122 -6.51 1.06 1.40
N VAL A 123 -7.23 0.96 2.50
CA VAL A 123 -7.61 2.08 3.36
C VAL A 123 -6.96 1.85 4.71
N SER A 124 -6.10 2.78 5.15
CA SER A 124 -5.52 2.74 6.48
C SER A 124 -6.54 3.26 7.51
N MET A 125 -6.60 2.57 8.64
CA MET A 125 -7.40 2.94 9.80
C MET A 125 -6.47 3.27 10.96
N CYS A 126 -6.61 4.47 11.50
CA CYS A 126 -5.78 4.99 12.58
C CYS A 126 -6.57 5.15 13.87
N ALA A 127 -5.88 5.03 15.00
CA ALA A 127 -6.35 5.54 16.28
C ALA A 127 -5.23 6.37 16.93
N GLY A 128 -5.57 7.56 17.42
CA GLY A 128 -4.58 8.52 17.93
C GLY A 128 -3.54 8.95 16.88
N GLY A 129 -3.91 8.99 15.59
CA GLY A 129 -3.00 9.35 14.49
C GLY A 129 -2.02 8.26 14.06
N VAL A 130 -2.03 7.09 14.72
CA VAL A 130 -1.16 5.95 14.38
C VAL A 130 -1.95 4.92 13.58
N ARG A 131 -1.40 4.46 12.45
CA ARG A 131 -2.01 3.37 11.66
C ARG A 131 -2.03 2.07 12.48
N GLN A 132 -3.20 1.45 12.57
CA GLN A 132 -3.38 0.22 13.34
C GLN A 132 -3.97 -0.93 12.53
N VAL A 133 -4.85 -0.63 11.57
CA VAL A 133 -5.49 -1.63 10.72
C VAL A 133 -5.44 -1.14 9.28
N VAL A 134 -5.29 -2.06 8.34
CA VAL A 134 -5.52 -1.81 6.91
C VAL A 134 -6.73 -2.61 6.46
N VAL A 135 -7.65 -1.95 5.76
CA VAL A 135 -8.82 -2.56 5.14
C VAL A 135 -8.62 -2.56 3.64
N SER A 136 -8.68 -3.73 3.03
CA SER A 136 -8.65 -3.95 1.59
C SER A 136 -10.08 -4.12 1.08
N VAL A 137 -10.55 -3.16 0.30
CA VAL A 137 -11.88 -3.13 -0.31
C VAL A 137 -11.76 -3.50 -1.78
N SER A 138 -12.56 -4.44 -2.27
CA SER A 138 -12.57 -4.75 -3.70
C SER A 138 -12.95 -3.51 -4.51
N ALA A 139 -12.16 -3.18 -5.55
CA ALA A 139 -12.50 -2.07 -6.44
C ALA A 139 -13.78 -2.36 -7.26
N LEU A 140 -14.20 -3.62 -7.31
CA LEU A 140 -15.43 -4.09 -7.93
C LEU A 140 -16.63 -4.11 -6.96
N ALA A 141 -16.52 -3.50 -5.77
CA ALA A 141 -17.61 -3.42 -4.80
C ALA A 141 -18.71 -2.40 -5.18
N THR A 142 -19.08 -2.33 -6.46
CA THR A 142 -20.08 -1.41 -7.01
C THR A 142 -21.52 -1.78 -6.63
N ASP A 143 -21.72 -3.03 -6.25
CA ASP A 143 -22.97 -3.63 -5.75
C ASP A 143 -23.21 -3.39 -4.25
N VAL A 144 -22.22 -2.89 -3.51
CA VAL A 144 -22.32 -2.68 -2.07
C VAL A 144 -22.94 -1.32 -1.77
N SER A 145 -24.10 -1.34 -1.10
CA SER A 145 -24.80 -0.14 -0.67
C SER A 145 -24.51 0.20 0.79
N LEU A 146 -24.48 1.51 1.09
CA LEU A 146 -24.42 2.03 2.44
C LEU A 146 -25.79 2.60 2.76
N ASN A 147 -26.46 2.05 3.76
CA ASN A 147 -27.73 2.56 4.24
C ASN A 147 -27.61 3.01 5.72
N ARG A 148 -28.72 3.40 6.35
CA ARG A 148 -28.74 3.85 7.75
C ARG A 148 -28.43 2.71 8.74
N ASP A 149 -28.78 1.49 8.39
CA ASP A 149 -28.66 0.31 9.25
C ASP A 149 -27.31 -0.40 9.09
N GLY A 150 -26.57 -0.09 8.01
CA GLY A 150 -25.19 -0.48 7.77
C GLY A 150 -24.86 -0.82 6.33
N LEU A 151 -23.97 -1.80 6.19
CA LEU A 151 -23.65 -2.41 4.91
C LEU A 151 -24.79 -3.37 4.56
N GLU A 152 -25.61 -2.99 3.57
CA GLU A 152 -26.61 -3.91 3.01
C GLU A 152 -25.90 -5.07 2.29
N PRO A 153 -26.48 -6.29 2.35
CA PRO A 153 -25.72 -7.52 2.27
C PRO A 153 -24.91 -7.60 0.97
N ALA A 154 -23.60 -7.49 1.14
CA ALA A 154 -22.68 -8.26 0.32
C ALA A 154 -22.83 -9.69 0.81
N GLU A 155 -23.61 -10.54 0.12
CA GLU A 155 -23.61 -11.99 0.38
C GLU A 155 -22.17 -12.53 0.42
N ASP A 156 -21.24 -11.82 -0.22
CA ASP A 156 -19.81 -12.06 -0.23
C ASP A 156 -18.98 -11.01 0.56
N LEU A 157 -19.28 -10.77 1.84
CA LEU A 157 -18.45 -9.88 2.69
C LEU A 157 -16.96 -10.24 2.64
N LEU A 158 -16.63 -11.54 2.67
CA LEU A 158 -15.24 -12.04 2.70
C LEU A 158 -14.50 -11.86 1.37
N VAL A 159 -15.20 -11.72 0.24
CA VAL A 159 -14.54 -11.41 -1.05
C VAL A 159 -14.45 -9.90 -1.26
N THR A 160 -15.39 -9.16 -0.68
CA THR A 160 -15.51 -7.71 -0.78
C THR A 160 -14.50 -7.01 0.13
N PHE A 161 -14.28 -7.53 1.34
CA PHE A 161 -13.43 -6.93 2.36
C PHE A 161 -12.41 -7.94 2.87
N ALA A 162 -11.19 -7.47 3.09
CA ALA A 162 -10.21 -8.13 3.93
C ALA A 162 -9.59 -7.09 4.86
N ALA A 163 -9.21 -7.47 6.08
CA ALA A 163 -8.60 -6.54 7.01
C ALA A 163 -7.50 -7.23 7.83
N ALA A 164 -6.44 -6.49 8.12
CA ALA A 164 -5.33 -6.96 8.92
C ALA A 164 -4.84 -5.85 9.85
N ALA A 165 -4.41 -6.23 11.04
CA ALA A 165 -3.74 -5.33 11.94
C ALA A 165 -2.28 -5.15 11.54
N LEU A 166 -1.82 -3.91 11.61
CA LEU A 166 -0.43 -3.53 11.40
C LEU A 166 0.27 -3.62 12.76
N PRO A 167 1.38 -4.35 12.90
CA PRO A 167 2.17 -4.34 14.12
C PRO A 167 2.87 -2.98 14.33
N PRO A 168 3.28 -2.64 15.56
CA PRO A 168 3.93 -1.35 15.84
C PRO A 168 5.27 -1.16 15.12
N ASP A 169 5.95 -2.25 14.79
CA ASP A 169 7.24 -2.33 14.09
C ASP A 169 7.08 -2.61 12.59
N TRP A 170 5.93 -2.30 12.00
CA TRP A 170 5.69 -2.51 10.58
C TRP A 170 6.60 -1.64 9.71
N GLU A 171 7.47 -2.27 8.91
CA GLU A 171 8.47 -1.58 8.07
C GLU A 171 8.11 -1.55 6.57
N VAL A 172 6.98 -2.16 6.18
CA VAL A 172 6.56 -2.23 4.78
C VAL A 172 5.72 -0.99 4.44
N PRO A 173 6.05 -0.24 3.38
CA PRO A 173 5.25 0.93 2.98
C PRO A 173 3.79 0.60 2.77
N ILE A 174 2.92 1.46 3.29
CA ILE A 174 1.47 1.33 3.15
C ILE A 174 0.96 2.22 2.02
N ASP A 175 1.69 3.29 1.71
CA ASP A 175 1.40 4.21 0.61
C ASP A 175 2.61 4.48 -0.31
N ALA A 176 2.33 5.08 -1.47
CA ALA A 176 3.31 5.35 -2.52
C ALA A 176 4.36 6.37 -2.07
N GLU A 177 3.95 7.31 -1.22
CA GLU A 177 4.80 8.32 -0.61
C GLU A 177 5.86 7.67 0.29
N GLU A 178 5.44 6.81 1.22
CA GLU A 178 6.34 5.99 2.06
C GLU A 178 7.25 5.10 1.20
N ALA A 179 6.69 4.45 0.17
CA ALA A 179 7.45 3.57 -0.71
C ALA A 179 8.55 4.35 -1.45
N ALA A 180 8.24 5.55 -1.95
CA ALA A 180 9.21 6.37 -2.65
C ALA A 180 10.35 6.81 -1.72
N GLN A 181 10.04 7.26 -0.51
CA GLN A 181 11.04 7.68 0.47
C GLN A 181 11.92 6.53 0.94
N GLN A 182 11.32 5.39 1.25
CA GLN A 182 12.05 4.21 1.71
C GLN A 182 12.97 3.69 0.61
N LEU A 183 12.47 3.57 -0.63
CA LEU A 183 13.28 3.18 -1.78
C LEU A 183 14.43 4.16 -2.02
N ALA A 184 14.16 5.47 -2.02
CA ALA A 184 15.18 6.48 -2.25
C ALA A 184 16.27 6.45 -1.16
N THR A 185 15.85 6.29 0.10
CA THR A 185 16.76 6.20 1.25
C THR A 185 17.64 4.96 1.17
N VAL A 186 17.06 3.79 0.88
CA VAL A 186 17.79 2.52 0.84
C VAL A 186 18.74 2.45 -0.36
N LEU A 187 18.32 2.98 -1.51
CA LEU A 187 19.09 2.88 -2.77
C LEU A 187 20.05 4.05 -2.99
N GLY A 188 19.87 5.17 -2.27
CA GLY A 188 20.63 6.40 -2.50
C GLY A 188 20.36 7.02 -3.87
N VAL A 189 19.19 6.77 -4.45
CA VAL A 189 18.78 7.23 -5.78
C VAL A 189 17.32 7.66 -5.76
N ARG A 190 17.01 8.78 -6.42
CA ARG A 190 15.64 9.29 -6.47
C ARG A 190 14.73 8.41 -7.33
N ILE A 191 13.44 8.46 -7.03
CA ILE A 191 12.40 7.71 -7.72
C ILE A 191 11.87 8.54 -8.89
N SER A 192 11.84 7.98 -10.11
CA SER A 192 11.48 8.71 -11.33
C SER A 192 10.01 8.55 -11.73
N THR A 193 9.31 7.53 -11.21
CA THR A 193 7.87 7.30 -11.41
C THR A 193 7.16 7.08 -10.08
N VAL A 194 5.91 7.54 -9.93
CA VAL A 194 5.11 7.27 -8.72
C VAL A 194 5.06 5.75 -8.47
N PRO A 195 5.46 5.26 -7.28
CA PRO A 195 5.39 3.84 -6.98
C PRO A 195 3.97 3.30 -7.15
N ARG A 196 3.85 2.19 -7.88
CA ARG A 196 2.58 1.46 -8.04
C ARG A 196 2.60 0.21 -7.19
N VAL A 197 1.44 -0.21 -6.71
CA VAL A 197 1.35 -1.42 -5.90
C VAL A 197 0.46 -2.46 -6.56
N THR A 198 0.99 -3.67 -6.66
CA THR A 198 0.28 -4.86 -7.15
C THR A 198 0.08 -5.80 -5.97
N ALA A 199 -1.11 -6.37 -5.80
CA ALA A 199 -1.35 -7.35 -4.74
C ALA A 199 -0.51 -8.62 -4.99
N THR A 200 -0.19 -9.38 -3.94
CA THR A 200 0.54 -10.64 -4.10
C THR A 200 -0.41 -11.79 -4.46
N PRO A 201 0.02 -12.80 -5.26
CA PRO A 201 -0.81 -13.95 -5.62
C PRO A 201 -1.21 -14.85 -4.42
N SER A 202 -0.59 -14.68 -3.25
CA SER A 202 -0.76 -15.57 -2.09
C SER A 202 -2.07 -15.37 -1.31
N GLY A 203 -2.99 -14.54 -1.82
CA GLY A 203 -4.30 -14.30 -1.20
C GLY A 203 -4.27 -13.32 -0.01
N MET A 204 -3.10 -12.84 0.40
CA MET A 204 -2.99 -11.77 1.40
C MET A 204 -3.26 -10.40 0.76
N GLN A 205 -4.55 -10.08 0.60
CA GLN A 205 -5.08 -8.93 -0.17
C GLN A 205 -4.68 -7.53 0.34
N PHE A 206 -3.94 -7.44 1.45
CA PHE A 206 -3.47 -6.18 2.04
C PHE A 206 -1.95 -5.98 1.87
N ILE A 207 -1.21 -7.04 1.53
CA ILE A 207 0.22 -6.99 1.21
C ILE A 207 0.37 -6.84 -0.31
N GLY A 208 1.25 -5.94 -0.73
CA GLY A 208 1.51 -5.71 -2.15
C GLY A 208 2.99 -5.52 -2.44
N GLN A 209 3.31 -5.69 -3.71
CA GLN A 209 4.59 -5.41 -4.33
C GLN A 209 4.57 -3.99 -4.88
N TRP A 210 5.43 -3.13 -4.34
CA TRP A 210 5.62 -1.76 -4.80
C TRP A 210 6.63 -1.74 -5.94
N ASP A 211 6.18 -1.43 -7.14
CA ASP A 211 7.01 -1.23 -8.32
C ASP A 211 7.37 0.25 -8.47
N ALA A 212 8.65 0.54 -8.69
CA ALA A 212 9.10 1.88 -8.99
C ALA A 212 10.25 1.89 -10.00
N ARG A 213 10.32 2.95 -10.81
CA ARG A 213 11.50 3.28 -11.61
C ARG A 213 12.39 4.27 -10.89
N LEU A 214 13.68 4.13 -11.10
CA LEU A 214 14.73 4.96 -10.54
C LEU A 214 15.13 6.07 -11.50
N GLU A 215 15.69 7.15 -10.98
CA GLU A 215 16.29 8.22 -11.80
C GLU A 215 17.47 7.72 -12.64
N ARG A 216 18.23 6.77 -12.09
CA ARG A 216 19.37 6.12 -12.74
C ARG A 216 19.46 4.67 -12.31
N SER A 217 20.06 3.83 -13.16
CA SER A 217 20.28 2.43 -12.81
C SER A 217 21.24 2.28 -11.63
N VAL A 218 20.92 1.39 -10.70
CA VAL A 218 21.76 0.99 -9.57
C VAL A 218 22.32 -0.41 -9.79
N LEU A 219 23.47 -0.72 -9.20
CA LEU A 219 24.00 -2.08 -9.18
C LEU A 219 23.29 -2.87 -8.07
N VAL A 220 22.59 -3.91 -8.48
CA VAL A 220 21.91 -4.86 -7.60
C VAL A 220 22.67 -6.18 -7.65
N ARG A 221 22.94 -6.74 -6.48
CA ARG A 221 23.54 -8.07 -6.35
C ARG A 221 22.45 -9.11 -6.09
N ASP A 222 22.56 -10.26 -6.74
CA ASP A 222 21.67 -11.39 -6.48
C ASP A 222 21.83 -11.92 -5.03
N ARG A 223 20.88 -12.75 -4.59
CA ARG A 223 20.89 -13.32 -3.24
C ARG A 223 22.15 -14.16 -2.95
N ALA A 224 22.68 -14.83 -3.97
CA ALA A 224 23.89 -15.65 -3.86
C ALA A 224 25.17 -14.79 -3.76
N GLY A 225 25.06 -13.48 -3.95
CA GLY A 225 26.21 -12.57 -4.00
C GLY A 225 27.06 -12.72 -5.26
N SER A 226 26.61 -13.52 -6.24
CA SER A 226 27.42 -14.06 -7.32
C SER A 226 27.36 -13.23 -8.60
N ARG A 227 26.27 -12.47 -8.80
CA ARG A 227 26.07 -11.64 -9.99
C ARG A 227 25.62 -10.25 -9.59
N GLU A 228 26.25 -9.25 -10.21
CA GLU A 228 25.82 -7.85 -10.17
C GLU A 228 25.16 -7.49 -11.49
N GLN A 229 24.05 -6.76 -11.42
CA GLN A 229 23.32 -6.28 -12.58
C GLN A 229 22.87 -4.85 -12.38
N ARG A 230 22.86 -4.07 -13.45
CA ARG A 230 22.28 -2.72 -13.44
C ARG A 230 20.76 -2.83 -13.56
N GLN A 231 20.05 -2.18 -12.65
CA GLN A 231 18.60 -2.16 -12.59
C GLN A 231 18.13 -0.71 -12.46
N ASP A 232 17.21 -0.28 -13.31
CA ASP A 232 16.50 1.01 -13.22
C ASP A 232 15.05 0.85 -12.75
N ARG A 233 14.61 -0.39 -12.52
CA ARG A 233 13.29 -0.75 -11.99
C ARG A 233 13.47 -1.71 -10.83
N ILE A 234 12.77 -1.44 -9.72
CA ILE A 234 12.87 -2.22 -8.48
C ILE A 234 11.48 -2.52 -7.97
N VAL A 235 11.32 -3.70 -7.37
CA VAL A 235 10.11 -4.08 -6.64
C VAL A 235 10.43 -4.19 -5.15
N LEU A 236 9.66 -3.52 -4.30
CA LEU A 236 9.71 -3.65 -2.86
C LEU A 236 8.51 -4.47 -2.39
N ALA A 237 8.75 -5.63 -1.76
CA ALA A 237 7.69 -6.49 -1.23
C ALA A 237 7.95 -6.88 0.21
N ASP A 238 6.91 -7.31 0.90
CA ASP A 238 7.03 -8.03 2.17
C ASP A 238 7.57 -9.45 1.93
N ASP A 239 8.56 -9.87 2.71
CA ASP A 239 9.11 -11.23 2.70
C ASP A 239 8.27 -12.24 3.49
N GLY A 240 7.14 -11.82 4.07
CA GLY A 240 6.29 -12.62 4.95
C GLY A 240 6.75 -12.62 6.41
N HIS A 241 7.90 -12.00 6.68
CA HIS A 241 8.40 -11.68 8.02
C HIS A 241 8.27 -10.18 8.34
N ARG A 242 7.41 -9.46 7.59
CA ARG A 242 7.08 -8.05 7.81
C ARG A 242 8.25 -7.13 7.49
N ARG A 243 9.16 -7.59 6.62
CA ARG A 243 10.35 -6.84 6.20
C ARG A 243 10.26 -6.53 4.72
N ALA A 244 10.69 -5.32 4.40
CA ALA A 244 10.73 -4.87 3.03
C ALA A 244 11.97 -5.44 2.33
N VAL A 245 11.75 -6.24 1.28
CA VAL A 245 12.80 -6.83 0.45
C VAL A 245 12.72 -6.25 -0.96
N LEU A 246 13.87 -5.90 -1.52
CA LEU A 246 13.98 -5.45 -2.89
C LEU A 246 14.21 -6.66 -3.80
N TYR A 247 13.34 -6.82 -4.79
CA TYR A 247 13.37 -7.87 -5.79
C TYR A 247 13.81 -7.32 -7.15
N ARG A 248 14.44 -8.20 -7.91
CA ARG A 248 14.74 -8.02 -9.34
C ARG A 248 13.53 -8.46 -10.16
N LEU A 249 13.15 -7.66 -11.15
CA LEU A 249 12.27 -8.11 -12.23
C LEU A 249 13.14 -8.65 -13.36
N ASP A 250 13.19 -9.98 -13.50
CA ASP A 250 13.64 -10.57 -14.75
C ASP A 250 12.51 -10.47 -15.78
N SER A 251 12.83 -10.06 -17.01
CA SER A 251 11.87 -9.80 -18.08
C SER A 251 11.09 -11.03 -18.56
N THR A 252 11.22 -12.19 -17.92
CA THR A 252 10.67 -13.48 -18.36
C THR A 252 9.86 -14.23 -17.30
N SER A 253 9.71 -13.73 -16.07
CA SER A 253 8.91 -14.41 -15.04
C SER A 253 8.01 -13.45 -14.26
N MET A 254 6.69 -13.67 -14.31
CA MET A 254 5.71 -12.98 -13.45
C MET A 254 5.79 -13.41 -11.98
N LEU A 255 6.45 -14.54 -11.69
CA LEU A 255 6.79 -14.92 -10.33
C LEU A 255 8.21 -14.42 -10.02
N PRO A 256 8.42 -13.59 -8.99
CA PRO A 256 9.74 -13.05 -8.71
C PRO A 256 10.71 -14.20 -8.39
N PRO A 257 11.80 -14.40 -9.16
CA PRO A 257 12.91 -15.17 -8.64
C PRO A 257 13.44 -14.45 -7.39
N VAL A 258 13.53 -15.16 -6.26
CA VAL A 258 13.84 -14.58 -4.95
C VAL A 258 15.30 -14.07 -4.92
N SER A 259 15.52 -12.85 -5.39
CA SER A 259 16.72 -12.08 -5.12
C SER A 259 16.39 -11.12 -3.98
N THR A 260 16.98 -11.34 -2.80
CA THR A 260 16.86 -10.43 -1.66
C THR A 260 18.04 -9.49 -1.72
N ILE A 261 17.82 -8.21 -2.04
CA ILE A 261 18.79 -7.20 -1.60
C ILE A 261 18.58 -7.09 -0.10
N ALA A 262 19.57 -7.48 0.69
CA ALA A 262 19.60 -7.04 2.07
C ALA A 262 19.72 -5.51 2.03
N ALA A 263 18.59 -4.80 2.18
CA ALA A 263 18.66 -3.45 2.70
C ALA A 263 19.51 -3.56 3.96
N PRO A 264 20.54 -2.70 4.16
CA PRO A 264 21.27 -2.72 5.40
C PRO A 264 20.22 -2.64 6.50
N SER A 265 20.12 -3.71 7.30
CA SER A 265 19.31 -3.68 8.49
C SER A 265 19.83 -2.48 9.26
N ALA A 266 19.03 -1.42 9.30
CA ALA A 266 19.17 -0.40 10.31
C ALA A 266 18.74 -1.06 11.63
N GLN A 267 19.50 -2.07 12.07
CA GLN A 267 19.58 -2.36 13.48
C GLN A 267 20.17 -1.10 14.10
N ILE A 268 19.30 -0.31 14.71
CA ILE A 268 19.65 0.71 15.68
C ILE A 268 20.21 -0.03 16.92
N LYS A 269 21.41 -0.61 16.79
CA LYS A 269 22.53 -0.73 17.74
C LYS A 269 23.50 -1.87 17.39
N ARG A 270 24.70 -1.44 16.98
CA ARG A 270 26.05 -2.02 17.14
C ARG A 270 26.29 -3.46 16.64
N GLY A 271 26.63 -3.58 15.35
CA GLY A 271 27.32 -4.77 14.81
C GLY A 271 27.38 -4.78 13.27
N TRP A 272 28.43 -4.16 12.71
CA TRP A 272 28.97 -4.16 11.33
C TRP A 272 28.10 -4.54 10.09
N PRO A 273 28.05 -3.70 9.04
CA PRO A 273 27.05 -3.75 7.95
C PRO A 273 27.50 -4.51 6.69
N ALA A 274 26.52 -4.95 5.89
CA ALA A 274 26.69 -5.24 4.47
C ALA A 274 26.68 -3.93 3.64
N THR A 275 27.56 -3.84 2.64
CA THR A 275 27.88 -2.62 1.90
C THR A 275 27.10 -2.53 0.59
N VAL A 276 26.27 -1.50 0.42
CA VAL A 276 25.89 -0.99 -0.91
C VAL A 276 27.06 -0.13 -1.40
N ARG A 277 27.81 -0.59 -2.41
CA ARG A 277 28.86 0.24 -3.03
C ARG A 277 28.23 1.10 -4.12
N LEU A 278 28.16 2.40 -3.85
CA LEU A 278 27.86 3.42 -4.86
C LEU A 278 29.18 3.80 -5.54
N HIS A 279 29.25 3.66 -6.86
CA HIS A 279 30.31 4.21 -7.71
C HIS A 279 29.78 5.44 -8.44
#